data_AF-A0A7Y2YI76-F1
#
_entry.id   AF-A0A7Y2YI76-F1
#
_cell.length_a   1.000
_cell.length_b   1.000
_cell.length_c   1.000
_cell.angle_alpha   90.00
_cell.angle_beta   90.00
_cell.angle_gamma   90.00
#
_symmetry.space_group_name_H-M   'P 1'
#
loop_
_entity.id
_entity.type
_entity.pdbx_description
1 polymer ?
#
loop_
_entity_poly.entity_id
_entity_poly.type
_entity_poly.pdbx_seq_one_letter_code
_entity_poly.pdbx_strand_id
1 'polypeptide(L)'
;MEPRTPEKTPKNKKNGAPVKAHDIAPEGVYRPDYNILTPHMRSPEYVQMSTAAAITLGVTTGRMYRCSCTRCLNLLLTYPEGCRANCAY
;
A
#
# COMPACT_ATOMS: atom_id res chain seq x y z
N MET A 1 -20.19 13.06 7.59
CA MET A 1 -18.73 12.96 7.78
C MET A 1 -18.12 14.18 7.09
N GLU A 2 -17.68 15.18 7.85
CA GLU A 2 -17.06 16.36 7.24
C GLU A 2 -15.61 16.02 6.86
N PRO A 3 -15.17 16.27 5.60
CA PRO A 3 -13.80 15.99 5.19
C PRO A 3 -12.81 16.85 5.97
N ARG A 4 -11.77 16.23 6.54
CA ARG A 4 -10.68 16.98 7.18
C ARG A 4 -9.86 17.71 6.12
N THR A 5 -9.53 18.96 6.38
CA THR A 5 -8.63 19.75 5.52
C THR A 5 -7.22 19.14 5.58
N PRO A 6 -6.58 18.85 4.43
CA PRO A 6 -5.26 18.23 4.43
C PRO A 6 -4.17 19.22 4.87
N GLU A 7 -3.54 18.95 6.00
CA GLU A 7 -2.34 19.65 6.43
C GLU A 7 -1.11 19.26 5.61
N LYS A 8 -0.13 20.17 5.53
CA LYS A 8 1.14 19.91 4.84
C LYS A 8 1.92 18.81 5.57
N THR A 9 2.33 17.77 4.85
CA THR A 9 3.18 16.71 5.42
C THR A 9 4.52 17.28 5.92
N PRO A 10 4.90 17.06 7.19
CA PRO A 10 6.23 17.40 7.70
C PRO A 10 7.34 16.75 6.88
N LYS A 11 8.45 17.46 6.64
CA LYS A 11 9.55 16.97 5.78
C LYS A 11 10.09 15.60 6.22
N ASN A 12 10.23 15.38 7.52
CA ASN A 12 10.71 14.12 8.13
C ASN A 12 9.70 12.97 8.06
N LYS A 13 8.45 13.22 7.64
CA LYS A 13 7.42 12.19 7.46
C LYS A 13 7.10 11.91 5.99
N LYS A 14 7.81 12.54 5.05
CA LYS A 14 7.56 12.37 3.63
C LYS A 14 8.11 11.03 3.12
N ASN A 15 7.41 10.40 2.16
CA ASN A 15 7.89 9.23 1.43
C ASN A 15 8.36 8.06 2.33
N GLY A 16 7.66 7.82 3.44
CA GLY A 16 8.03 6.75 4.37
C GLY A 16 9.37 6.99 5.09
N ALA A 17 9.83 8.24 5.21
CA ALA A 17 11.11 8.57 5.83
C ALA A 17 11.33 7.92 7.22
N PRO A 18 10.34 7.83 8.13
CA PRO A 18 10.52 7.11 9.39
C PRO A 18 10.81 5.63 9.20
N VAL A 19 10.06 4.97 8.30
CA VAL A 19 10.24 3.53 8.01
C VAL A 19 11.63 3.28 7.42
N LYS A 20 12.04 4.12 6.47
CA LYS A 20 13.38 4.06 5.84
C LYS A 20 14.51 4.33 6.83
N ALA A 21 14.28 5.18 7.84
CA ALA A 21 15.26 5.47 8.87
C ALA A 21 15.44 4.32 9.88
N HIS A 22 14.37 3.55 10.15
CA HIS A 22 14.45 2.37 11.00
C HIS A 22 15.12 1.18 10.29
N ASP A 23 15.07 1.14 8.95
CA ASP A 23 15.76 0.16 8.09
C ASP A 23 15.50 -1.31 8.46
N ILE A 24 14.28 -1.60 8.89
CA ILE A 24 13.83 -2.97 9.19
C ILE A 24 13.21 -3.53 7.92
N ALA A 25 13.76 -4.63 7.42
CA ALA A 25 13.21 -5.33 6.27
C ALA A 25 11.82 -5.91 6.61
N PRO A 26 10.79 -5.68 5.77
CA PRO A 26 9.47 -6.24 6.01
C PRO A 26 9.44 -7.74 5.73
N GLU A 27 8.80 -8.50 6.63
CA GLU A 27 8.55 -9.92 6.47
C GLU A 27 7.23 -10.18 5.73
N GLY A 28 7.07 -11.37 5.14
CA GLY A 28 5.83 -11.77 4.46
C GLY A 28 5.55 -11.04 3.14
N VAL A 29 6.55 -10.38 2.56
CA VAL A 29 6.41 -9.69 1.27
C VAL A 29 6.65 -10.66 0.13
N TYR A 30 5.63 -10.85 -0.71
CA TYR A 30 5.80 -11.47 -2.01
C TYR A 30 6.11 -10.41 -3.08
N ARG A 31 7.20 -10.62 -3.83
CA ARG A 31 7.58 -9.78 -4.97
C ARG A 31 7.31 -10.58 -6.26
N PRO A 32 6.29 -10.23 -7.05
CA PRO A 32 5.98 -10.96 -8.27
C PRO A 32 7.13 -10.86 -9.26
N ASP A 33 7.50 -12.00 -9.85
CA ASP A 33 8.37 -12.06 -11.03
C ASP A 33 7.49 -11.93 -12.28
N TYR A 34 7.82 -10.99 -13.17
CA TYR A 34 7.06 -10.78 -14.40
C TYR A 34 7.15 -11.95 -15.39
N ASN A 35 8.08 -12.90 -15.17
CA ASN A 35 8.25 -14.08 -16.00
C ASN A 35 7.52 -15.32 -15.46
N ILE A 36 6.91 -15.24 -14.27
CA ILE A 36 6.25 -16.36 -13.61
C ILE A 36 4.81 -15.97 -13.28
N LEU A 37 3.85 -16.80 -13.66
CA LEU A 37 2.45 -16.59 -13.29
C LEU A 37 2.35 -16.60 -11.76
N THR A 38 1.83 -15.52 -11.18
CA THR A 38 1.64 -15.42 -9.73
C THR A 38 0.71 -16.56 -9.28
N PRO A 39 1.05 -17.32 -8.22
CA PRO A 39 0.17 -18.36 -7.70
C PRO A 39 -1.18 -17.78 -7.28
N HIS A 40 -2.17 -18.64 -7.02
CA HIS A 40 -3.50 -18.21 -6.57
C HIS A 40 -3.45 -17.58 -5.16
N MET A 41 -3.01 -16.33 -5.09
CA MET A 41 -2.95 -15.51 -3.88
C MET A 41 -4.30 -14.85 -3.67
N ARG A 42 -5.01 -15.26 -2.62
CA ARG A 42 -6.33 -14.74 -2.25
C ARG A 42 -6.33 -14.27 -0.80
N SER A 43 -7.29 -13.42 -0.48
CA SER A 43 -7.54 -13.00 0.89
C SER A 43 -8.28 -14.12 1.65
N PRO A 44 -8.07 -14.25 2.97
CA PRO A 44 -7.36 -13.33 3.88
C PRO A 44 -5.83 -13.48 3.92
N GLU A 45 -5.26 -14.54 3.33
CA GLU A 45 -3.83 -14.86 3.45
C GLU A 45 -2.93 -13.86 2.73
N TYR A 46 -3.39 -13.36 1.58
CA TYR A 46 -2.70 -12.38 0.77
C TYR A 46 -3.57 -11.15 0.50
N VAL A 47 -2.94 -9.99 0.53
CA VAL A 47 -3.52 -8.73 0.09
C VAL A 47 -2.55 -8.04 -0.86
N GLN A 48 -3.08 -7.41 -1.90
CA GLN A 48 -2.28 -6.54 -2.75
C GLN A 48 -2.42 -5.12 -2.25
N MET A 49 -1.37 -4.31 -2.40
CA MET A 49 -1.39 -2.90 -2.02
C MET A 49 -0.90 -2.01 -3.15
N SER A 50 -1.33 -0.75 -3.14
CA SER A 50 -0.86 0.21 -4.15
C SER A 50 0.64 0.49 -4.04
N THR A 51 1.27 0.88 -5.15
CA THR A 51 2.68 1.28 -5.18
C THR A 51 2.99 2.41 -4.19
N ALA A 52 2.07 3.35 -4.00
CA ALA A 52 2.22 4.45 -3.03
C ALA A 52 2.23 3.94 -1.58
N ALA A 53 1.40 2.94 -1.26
CA ALA A 53 1.43 2.26 0.03
C ALA A 53 2.75 1.51 0.22
N ALA A 54 3.18 0.74 -0.77
CA ALA A 54 4.43 -0.02 -0.73
C ALA A 54 5.67 0.87 -0.53
N ILE A 55 5.74 2.03 -1.20
CA ILE A 55 6.83 3.01 -1.01
C ILE A 55 6.82 3.58 0.42
N THR A 56 5.63 3.91 0.93
CA THR A 56 5.47 4.51 2.26
C THR A 56 5.79 3.52 3.37
N LEU A 57 5.50 2.24 3.19
CA LEU A 57 5.80 1.14 4.11
C LEU A 57 7.21 0.55 3.91
N GLY A 58 8.03 1.09 3.00
CA GLY A 58 9.39 0.58 2.76
C GLY A 58 9.46 -0.78 2.08
N VAL A 59 8.33 -1.31 1.58
CA VAL A 59 8.25 -2.60 0.88
C VAL A 59 8.89 -2.53 -0.52
N THR A 60 8.78 -1.37 -1.18
CA THR A 60 9.43 -1.13 -2.47
C THR A 60 10.19 0.19 -2.48
N THR A 61 11.26 0.24 -3.26
CA THR A 61 12.05 1.46 -3.46
C THR A 61 11.30 2.43 -4.36
N GLY A 62 11.32 3.71 -4.01
CA GLY A 62 10.73 4.75 -4.83
C GLY A 62 10.46 6.05 -4.08
N ARG A 63 10.01 7.05 -4.82
CA ARG A 63 9.57 8.35 -4.31
C ARG A 63 8.31 8.78 -5.05
N MET A 64 7.33 9.24 -4.30
CA MET A 64 6.13 9.83 -4.87
C MET A 64 6.42 11.26 -5.32
N TYR A 65 6.00 11.60 -6.54
CA TYR A 65 6.07 12.95 -7.07
C TYR A 65 4.73 13.67 -6.78
N ARG A 66 4.80 14.91 -6.27
CA ARG A 66 3.66 15.78 -5.88
C ARG A 66 2.80 15.32 -4.69
N CYS A 67 2.72 14.04 -4.39
CA CYS A 67 2.17 13.52 -3.14
C CYS A 67 3.32 13.08 -2.24
N SER A 68 3.32 13.45 -0.96
CA SER A 68 4.43 13.11 -0.05
C SER A 68 4.07 12.21 1.12
N CYS A 69 2.79 11.89 1.32
CA CYS A 69 2.38 10.87 2.28
C CYS A 69 1.08 10.19 1.85
N THR A 70 1.03 8.88 1.99
CA THR A 70 -0.22 8.12 1.95
C THR A 70 -0.86 8.20 3.34
N ARG A 71 -2.03 8.84 3.45
CA ARG A 71 -2.80 8.90 4.72
C ARG A 71 -3.72 7.70 4.91
N CYS A 72 -3.95 6.96 3.84
CA CYS A 72 -4.73 5.73 3.79
C CYS A 72 -3.88 4.65 3.11
N LEU A 73 -4.15 3.39 3.40
CA LEU A 73 -3.60 2.27 2.64
C LEU A 73 -4.69 1.77 1.69
N ASN A 74 -4.38 1.70 0.40
CA ASN A 74 -5.26 1.09 -0.58
C ASN A 74 -4.88 -0.39 -0.65
N LEU A 75 -5.72 -1.24 -0.05
CA LEU A 75 -5.58 -2.69 -0.10
C LEU A 75 -6.63 -3.24 -1.07
N LEU A 76 -6.19 -4.10 -1.98
CA LEU A 76 -7.06 -4.87 -2.85
C LEU A 76 -7.28 -6.25 -2.22
N LEU A 77 -8.54 -6.52 -1.89
CA LEU A 77 -9.00 -7.78 -1.33
C LEU A 77 -9.53 -8.65 -2.48
N THR A 78 -9.19 -9.94 -2.46
CA THR A 78 -9.65 -10.88 -3.50
C THR A 78 -10.18 -12.13 -2.81
N TYR A 79 -11.50 -12.17 -2.65
CA TYR A 79 -12.23 -13.28 -2.05
C TYR A 79 -12.93 -14.12 -3.12
N PRO A 80 -12.93 -15.47 -3.00
CA PRO A 80 -13.60 -16.35 -3.95
C PRO A 80 -15.10 -16.12 -4.06
N GLU A 81 -15.76 -15.75 -2.97
CA GLU A 81 -17.19 -15.44 -2.91
C GLU A 81 -17.56 -14.08 -3.55
N GLY A 82 -16.56 -13.34 -4.04
CA GLY A 82 -16.75 -12.01 -4.58
C GLY A 82 -16.97 -10.93 -3.52
N CYS A 83 -17.22 -9.70 -3.96
CA CYS A 83 -17.50 -8.60 -3.06
C CYS A 83 -18.97 -8.62 -2.62
N ARG A 84 -19.24 -8.73 -1.32
CA ARG A 84 -20.61 -8.58 -0.78
C ARG A 84 -21.10 -7.13 -0.74
N ALA A 85 -20.23 -6.17 -1.04
CA ALA A 85 -20.64 -4.77 -1.04
C ALA A 85 -21.61 -4.54 -2.22
N ASN A 86 -22.79 -4.01 -1.92
CA ASN A 86 -23.75 -3.56 -2.92
C ASN A 86 -23.43 -2.12 -3.34
N CYS A 87 -22.23 -1.91 -3.88
CA CYS A 87 -21.80 -0.59 -4.33
C CYS A 87 -22.62 -0.21 -5.56
N ALA A 88 -23.45 0.83 -5.44
CA ALA A 88 -24.29 1.36 -6.52
C ALA A 88 -23.51 2.25 -7.49
N TYR A 89 -22.24 1.91 -7.78
CA TYR A 89 -21.37 2.75 -8.61
C TYR A 89 -22.03 3.16 -9.93
#